data_AF-A0A914X172-F1
#
_entry.id   AF-A0A914X172-F1
#
_cell.length_a   1.000
_cell.length_b   1.000
_cell.length_c   1.000
_cell.angle_alpha   90.00
_cell.angle_beta   90.00
_cell.angle_gamma   90.00
#
_symmetry.space_group_name_H-M   'P 1'
#
loop_
_entity.id
_entity.type
_entity.pdbx_description
1 polymer ?
#
loop_
_entity_poly.entity_id
_entity_poly.type
_entity_poly.pdbx_seq_one_letter_code
_entity_poly.pdbx_strand_id
1 'polypeptide(L)'
;MTVVYFWDLGNVQVPSRTTADVVIMKLVERYGRGRFFVVGDEDMYEDTVSQLKKFQDVTFYGTTGKQRAEELLIYEMNRKRLYCKTLQTVVLLSGEYRFASPIFRMPNQVTTAVIHRAGHINDILRKAVDETETIENLCDLHTITVKPSKSRWYTCEIL
;
A
#
# COMPACT_ATOMS: atom_id res chain seq x y z
N MET A 1 10.97 -14.50 10.61
CA MET A 1 9.65 -14.04 10.17
C MET A 1 9.83 -13.14 8.97
N THR A 2 9.18 -13.43 7.84
CA THR A 2 9.37 -12.65 6.61
C THR A 2 8.08 -11.96 6.19
N VAL A 3 8.14 -10.62 6.17
CA VAL A 3 7.08 -9.74 5.67
C VAL A 3 7.50 -9.19 4.32
N VAL A 4 6.57 -9.14 3.37
CA VAL A 4 6.80 -8.52 2.06
C VAL A 4 5.71 -7.52 1.75
N TYR A 5 6.12 -6.34 1.33
CA TYR A 5 5.27 -5.22 0.94
C TYR A 5 5.32 -5.05 -0.58
N PHE A 6 4.16 -4.91 -1.19
CA PHE A 6 4.00 -4.60 -2.61
C PHE A 6 3.26 -3.29 -2.73
N TRP A 7 3.86 -2.27 -3.33
CA TRP A 7 3.30 -0.92 -3.36
C TRP A 7 3.16 -0.40 -4.78
N ASP A 8 1.92 -0.15 -5.18
CA ASP A 8 1.57 0.53 -6.42
C ASP A 8 1.35 2.03 -6.15
N LEU A 9 2.36 2.87 -6.44
CA LEU A 9 2.27 4.32 -6.27
C LEU A 9 1.20 4.95 -7.19
N GLY A 10 0.88 4.30 -8.30
CA GLY A 10 -0.17 4.75 -9.22
C GLY A 10 -1.57 4.65 -8.62
N ASN A 11 -1.77 3.76 -7.64
CA ASN A 11 -3.06 3.52 -7.01
C ASN A 11 -3.13 4.07 -5.57
N VAL A 12 -2.08 3.84 -4.77
CA VAL A 12 -1.97 4.32 -3.40
C VAL A 12 -0.78 5.26 -3.30
N GLN A 13 -1.05 6.56 -3.35
CA GLN A 13 -0.02 7.59 -3.19
C GLN A 13 0.22 7.90 -1.71
N VAL A 14 1.37 8.50 -1.43
CA VAL A 14 1.65 9.10 -0.12
C VAL A 14 0.64 10.25 0.10
N PRO A 15 -0.11 10.26 1.20
CA PRO A 15 -1.03 11.37 1.51
C PRO A 15 -0.30 12.73 1.63
N SER A 16 -0.99 13.83 1.31
CA SER A 16 -0.39 15.17 1.21
C SER A 16 0.20 15.77 2.51
N ARG A 17 -0.13 15.19 3.68
CA ARG A 17 0.37 15.62 5.00
C ARG A 17 1.34 14.63 5.63
N THR A 18 1.85 13.69 4.84
CA THR A 18 2.82 12.69 5.30
C THR A 18 3.89 12.49 4.23
N THR A 19 4.88 11.67 4.56
CA THR A 19 6.05 11.39 3.74
C THR A 19 6.22 9.88 3.59
N ALA A 20 6.97 9.45 2.57
CA ALA A 20 7.10 8.03 2.24
C ALA A 20 7.81 7.23 3.36
N ASP A 21 8.74 7.87 4.07
CA ASP A 21 9.39 7.32 5.26
C ASP A 21 8.41 7.07 6.40
N VAL A 22 7.47 7.99 6.67
CA VAL A 22 6.43 7.82 7.68
C VAL A 22 5.50 6.66 7.31
N VAL A 23 5.11 6.55 6.04
CA VAL A 23 4.31 5.40 5.56
C VAL A 23 5.05 4.08 5.81
N ILE A 24 6.33 4.00 5.44
CA ILE A 24 7.16 2.81 5.71
C ILE A 24 7.24 2.52 7.21
N MET A 25 7.48 3.53 8.04
CA MET A 25 7.58 3.38 9.49
C MET A 25 6.28 2.79 10.07
N LYS A 26 5.12 3.32 9.67
CA LYS A 26 3.81 2.84 10.12
C LYS A 26 3.52 1.41 9.67
N LEU A 27 3.88 1.06 8.43
CA LEU A 27 3.80 -0.32 7.94
C LEU A 27 4.67 -1.27 8.76
N VAL A 28 5.92 -0.88 9.03
CA VAL A 28 6.87 -1.68 9.81
C VAL A 28 6.46 -1.80 11.28
N GLU A 29 5.91 -0.74 11.87
CA GLU A 29 5.34 -0.75 13.22
C GLU A 29 4.19 -1.74 13.31
N ARG A 30 3.32 -1.78 12.30
CA ARG A 30 2.13 -2.63 12.29
C ARG A 30 2.39 -4.10 11.94
N TYR A 31 3.12 -4.35 10.85
CA TYR A 31 3.29 -5.70 10.31
C TYR A 31 4.70 -6.28 10.53
N GLY A 32 5.67 -5.44 10.91
CA GLY A 32 7.06 -5.82 11.17
C GLY A 32 8.01 -5.49 10.02
N ARG A 33 9.32 -5.61 10.26
CA ARG A 33 10.34 -5.34 9.23
C ARG A 33 10.24 -6.34 8.07
N GLY A 34 10.41 -5.84 6.85
CA GLY A 34 10.27 -6.63 5.64
C GLY A 34 10.84 -5.94 4.41
N ARG A 35 10.73 -6.60 3.25
CA ARG A 35 11.18 -6.04 1.98
C ARG A 35 10.03 -5.38 1.23
N PHE A 36 10.32 -4.25 0.59
CA PHE A 36 9.36 -3.46 -0.17
C PHE A 36 9.65 -3.57 -1.66
N PHE A 37 8.62 -3.85 -2.44
CA PHE A 37 8.64 -3.84 -3.90
C PHE A 37 7.69 -2.74 -4.34
N VAL A 38 8.24 -1.63 -4.82
CA VAL A 38 7.48 -0.43 -5.16
C VAL A 38 7.52 -0.22 -6.66
N VAL A 39 6.37 0.03 -7.27
CA VAL A 39 6.25 0.40 -8.69
C VAL A 39 5.66 1.80 -8.81
N GLY A 40 6.11 2.54 -9.80
CA GLY A 40 5.56 3.87 -10.09
C GLY A 40 6.33 4.56 -11.20
N ASP A 41 5.75 5.64 -11.72
CA ASP A 41 6.42 6.53 -12.65
C ASP A 41 7.39 7.43 -11.88
N GLU A 42 8.69 7.29 -12.13
CA GLU A 42 9.72 8.01 -11.38
C GLU A 42 9.63 9.52 -11.59
N ASP A 43 9.29 9.96 -12.82
CA ASP A 43 9.19 11.37 -13.16
C ASP A 43 7.93 11.99 -12.51
N MET A 44 6.86 11.20 -12.37
CA MET A 44 5.64 11.66 -11.71
C MET A 44 5.76 11.72 -10.18
N TYR A 45 6.58 10.86 -9.58
CA TYR A 45 6.68 10.68 -8.12
C TYR A 45 8.08 10.99 -7.58
N GLU A 46 8.83 11.89 -8.23
CA GLU A 46 10.26 12.14 -7.98
C GLU A 46 10.62 12.29 -6.48
N ASP A 47 9.89 13.12 -5.74
CA ASP A 47 10.13 13.35 -4.30
C ASP A 47 9.89 12.09 -3.47
N THR A 48 8.82 11.36 -3.77
CA THR A 48 8.46 10.12 -3.07
C THR A 48 9.51 9.04 -3.35
N VAL A 49 9.88 8.87 -4.62
CA VAL A 49 10.91 7.90 -5.04
C VAL A 49 12.26 8.23 -4.42
N SER A 50 12.64 9.51 -4.38
CA SER A 50 13.86 9.98 -3.73
C SER A 50 13.91 9.66 -2.23
N GLN A 51 12.77 9.73 -1.53
CA GLN A 51 12.66 9.31 -0.13
C GLN A 51 12.77 7.80 0.01
N LEU A 52 12.05 7.04 -0.82
CA LEU A 52 12.03 5.58 -0.81
C LEU A 52 13.40 4.96 -1.09
N LYS A 53 14.18 5.54 -2.02
CA LYS A 53 15.53 5.07 -2.39
C LYS A 53 16.55 5.16 -1.24
N LYS A 54 16.24 5.89 -0.15
CA LYS A 54 17.09 5.95 1.05
C LYS A 54 17.03 4.65 1.88
N PHE A 55 16.02 3.82 1.68
CA PHE A 55 15.82 2.57 2.43
C PHE A 55 16.42 1.38 1.68
N GLN A 56 17.37 0.69 2.30
CA GLN A 56 18.03 -0.49 1.70
C GLN A 56 17.07 -1.66 1.41
N ASP A 57 15.98 -1.74 2.16
CA ASP A 57 14.97 -2.80 2.01
C ASP A 57 13.92 -2.48 0.93
N VAL A 58 14.03 -1.33 0.26
CA VAL A 58 13.14 -0.91 -0.82
C VAL A 58 13.76 -1.20 -2.18
N THR A 59 13.06 -1.99 -2.99
CA THR A 59 13.32 -2.17 -4.43
C THR A 59 12.27 -1.39 -5.20
N PHE A 60 12.71 -0.34 -5.91
CA PHE A 60 11.84 0.48 -6.75
C PHE A 60 11.97 0.08 -8.22
N TYR A 61 10.84 -0.09 -8.91
CA TYR A 61 10.77 -0.33 -10.35
C TYR A 61 10.07 0.85 -11.03
N GLY A 62 10.86 1.67 -11.72
CA GLY A 62 10.34 2.79 -12.52
C GLY A 62 9.57 2.29 -13.74
N THR A 63 8.32 2.73 -13.90
CA THR A 63 7.51 2.43 -15.08
C THR A 63 6.40 3.47 -15.29
N THR A 64 6.20 3.86 -16.55
CA THR A 64 5.23 4.89 -16.97
C THR A 64 3.86 4.32 -17.35
N GLY A 65 3.66 2.99 -17.25
CA GLY A 65 2.44 2.32 -17.68
C GLY A 65 1.75 1.55 -16.56
N LYS A 66 0.48 1.87 -16.27
CA LYS A 66 -0.32 1.20 -15.23
C LYS A 66 -0.28 -0.33 -15.35
N GLN A 67 -0.53 -0.85 -16.55
CA GLN A 67 -0.51 -2.31 -16.77
C GLN A 67 0.87 -2.93 -16.49
N ARG A 68 1.95 -2.24 -16.89
CA ARG A 68 3.32 -2.73 -16.66
C ARG A 68 3.68 -2.70 -15.18
N ALA A 69 3.24 -1.68 -14.44
CA ALA A 69 3.38 -1.59 -12.99
C ALA A 69 2.71 -2.79 -12.29
N GLU A 70 1.46 -3.08 -12.66
CA GLU A 70 0.71 -4.22 -12.14
C GLU A 70 1.39 -5.55 -12.46
N GLU A 71 1.85 -5.75 -13.71
CA GLU A 71 2.54 -6.97 -14.13
C GLU A 71 3.84 -7.21 -13.34
N LEU A 72 4.62 -6.15 -13.05
CA LEU A 72 5.84 -6.24 -12.24
C LEU A 72 5.54 -6.65 -10.80
N LEU A 73 4.53 -6.06 -10.18
CA LEU A 73 4.11 -6.46 -8.82
C LEU A 73 3.58 -7.89 -8.80
N ILE A 74 2.73 -8.27 -9.76
CA ILE A 74 2.21 -9.65 -9.87
C ILE A 74 3.35 -10.64 -10.05
N TYR A 75 4.36 -10.30 -10.85
CA TYR A 75 5.57 -11.09 -11.02
C TYR A 75 6.29 -11.28 -9.67
N GLU A 76 6.57 -10.21 -8.93
CA GLU A 76 7.26 -10.32 -7.63
C GLU A 76 6.41 -11.05 -6.59
N MET A 77 5.10 -10.84 -6.54
CA MET A 77 4.17 -11.60 -5.66
C MET A 77 4.27 -13.11 -5.93
N ASN A 78 4.20 -13.53 -7.19
CA ASN A 78 4.31 -14.93 -7.56
C ASN A 78 5.70 -15.49 -7.26
N ARG A 79 6.75 -14.70 -7.49
CA ARG A 79 8.13 -15.09 -7.17
C ARG A 79 8.32 -15.30 -5.67
N LYS A 80 7.80 -14.42 -4.81
CA LYS A 80 7.89 -14.60 -3.35
C LYS A 80 7.09 -15.80 -2.88
N ARG A 81 5.88 -15.98 -3.40
CA ARG A 81 5.04 -17.15 -3.14
C ARG A 81 5.75 -18.48 -3.45
N LEU A 82 6.46 -18.55 -4.59
CA LEU A 82 7.13 -19.78 -5.03
C LEU A 82 8.46 -20.05 -4.30
N TYR A 83 9.23 -19.01 -3.99
CA TYR A 83 10.62 -19.17 -3.55
C TYR A 83 10.90 -18.76 -2.09
N CYS A 84 9.98 -18.03 -1.44
CA CYS A 84 10.16 -17.61 -0.05
C CYS A 84 9.45 -18.58 0.91
N LYS A 85 10.15 -19.63 1.35
CA LYS A 85 9.61 -20.64 2.29
C LYS A 85 9.26 -20.08 3.68
N THR A 86 9.77 -18.91 4.01
CA THR A 86 9.57 -18.24 5.31
C THR A 86 8.59 -17.07 5.23
N LEU A 87 7.89 -16.91 4.10
CA LEU A 87 6.87 -15.88 3.92
C LEU A 87 5.74 -16.09 4.93
N GLN A 88 5.45 -15.06 5.72
CA GLN A 88 4.40 -15.09 6.74
C GLN A 88 3.35 -14.01 6.52
N THR A 89 3.76 -12.85 6.02
CA THR A 89 2.83 -11.74 5.78
C THR A 89 3.10 -11.10 4.42
N VAL A 90 2.03 -10.87 3.67
CA VAL A 90 2.02 -10.11 2.43
C VAL A 90 1.12 -8.90 2.62
N VAL A 91 1.68 -7.71 2.42
CA VAL A 91 0.95 -6.45 2.49
C VAL A 91 0.94 -5.82 1.11
N LEU A 92 -0.24 -5.59 0.55
CA LEU A 92 -0.43 -4.97 -0.76
C LEU A 92 -0.98 -3.55 -0.58
N LEU A 93 -0.26 -2.55 -1.07
CA LEU A 93 -0.73 -1.17 -1.17
C LEU A 93 -1.28 -0.95 -2.58
N SER A 94 -2.52 -1.38 -2.79
CA SER A 94 -3.30 -1.18 -4.02
C SER A 94 -4.76 -1.56 -3.80
N GLY A 95 -5.66 -0.98 -4.60
CA GLY A 95 -7.08 -1.31 -4.65
C GLY A 95 -7.52 -2.14 -5.86
N GLU A 96 -6.60 -2.49 -6.76
CA GLU A 96 -6.93 -3.07 -8.07
C GLU A 96 -7.29 -4.56 -8.01
N TYR A 97 -8.38 -4.94 -8.69
CA TYR A 97 -8.90 -6.31 -8.66
C TYR A 97 -7.93 -7.37 -9.19
N ARG A 98 -7.00 -6.98 -10.07
CA ARG A 98 -6.04 -7.91 -10.71
C ARG A 98 -5.12 -8.60 -9.70
N PHE A 99 -4.90 -7.96 -8.55
CA PHE A 99 -4.10 -8.52 -7.46
C PHE A 99 -4.85 -9.57 -6.63
N ALA A 100 -6.17 -9.73 -6.80
CA ALA A 100 -6.92 -10.77 -6.08
C ALA A 100 -6.43 -12.18 -6.45
N SER A 101 -6.13 -12.43 -7.73
CA SER A 101 -5.66 -13.74 -8.20
C SER A 101 -4.34 -14.20 -7.55
N PRO A 102 -3.26 -13.39 -7.51
CA PRO A 102 -2.04 -13.79 -6.79
C PRO A 102 -2.25 -13.91 -5.29
N ILE A 103 -3.14 -13.12 -4.68
CA ILE A 103 -3.49 -13.23 -3.24
C ILE A 103 -4.19 -14.56 -2.95
N PHE A 104 -5.20 -14.95 -3.73
CA PHE A 104 -5.89 -16.24 -3.56
C PHE A 104 -4.97 -17.46 -3.69
N ARG A 105 -3.83 -17.30 -4.36
CA ARG A 105 -2.83 -18.36 -4.55
C ARG A 105 -1.80 -18.42 -3.43
N MET A 106 -1.82 -17.45 -2.49
CA MET A 106 -0.93 -17.47 -1.33
C MET A 106 -1.23 -18.70 -0.46
N PRO A 107 -0.21 -19.31 0.15
CA PRO A 107 -0.42 -20.42 1.08
C PRO A 107 -1.32 -20.00 2.26
N ASN A 108 -2.20 -20.89 2.74
CA ASN A 108 -3.16 -20.59 3.80
C ASN A 108 -2.53 -20.07 5.12
N GLN A 109 -1.26 -20.35 5.37
CA GLN A 109 -0.53 -19.86 6.55
C GLN A 109 0.04 -18.43 6.38
N VAL A 110 -0.11 -17.81 5.22
CA VAL A 110 0.35 -16.45 4.94
C VAL A 110 -0.79 -15.48 5.22
N THR A 111 -0.58 -14.56 6.17
CA THR A 111 -1.51 -13.45 6.41
C THR A 111 -1.41 -12.45 5.27
N THR A 112 -2.55 -12.02 4.76
CA THR A 112 -2.67 -11.09 3.65
C THR A 112 -3.40 -9.84 4.08
N ALA A 113 -2.78 -8.68 3.85
CA ALA A 113 -3.36 -7.38 4.16
C ALA A 113 -3.36 -6.49 2.91
N VAL A 114 -4.41 -5.68 2.76
CA VAL A 114 -4.47 -4.63 1.74
C VAL A 114 -4.60 -3.26 2.40
N ILE A 115 -3.69 -2.36 2.04
CA ILE A 115 -3.81 -0.93 2.29
C ILE A 115 -4.31 -0.27 1.00
N HIS A 116 -5.38 0.50 1.09
CA HIS A 116 -5.98 1.13 -0.07
C HIS A 116 -6.34 2.59 0.21
N ARG A 117 -6.66 3.37 -0.83
CA ARG A 117 -7.23 4.71 -0.61
C ARG A 117 -8.70 4.59 -0.22
N ALA A 118 -9.20 5.48 0.62
CA ALA A 118 -10.62 5.49 1.01
C ALA A 118 -11.56 5.47 -0.22
N GLY A 119 -12.47 4.48 -0.30
CA GLY A 119 -13.39 4.31 -1.43
C GLY A 119 -12.80 3.66 -2.69
N HIS A 120 -11.50 3.31 -2.70
CA HIS A 120 -10.80 2.78 -3.86
C HIS A 120 -10.30 1.34 -3.64
N ILE A 121 -11.14 0.43 -3.14
CA ILE A 121 -10.82 -1.00 -3.12
C ILE A 121 -11.90 -1.78 -3.84
N ASN A 122 -11.48 -2.69 -4.71
CA ASN A 122 -12.38 -3.61 -5.39
C ASN A 122 -12.92 -4.70 -4.44
N ASP A 123 -14.20 -5.05 -4.55
CA ASP A 123 -14.84 -6.04 -3.68
C ASP A 123 -14.26 -7.46 -3.81
N ILE A 124 -13.76 -7.83 -4.99
CA ILE A 124 -13.10 -9.14 -5.19
C ILE A 124 -11.78 -9.16 -4.42
N LEU A 125 -11.01 -8.08 -4.51
CA LEU A 125 -9.76 -7.96 -3.75
C LEU A 125 -10.03 -7.93 -2.24
N ARG A 126 -11.04 -7.17 -1.80
CA ARG A 126 -11.46 -7.10 -0.40
C ARG A 126 -11.79 -8.48 0.18
N LYS A 127 -12.45 -9.35 -0.60
CA LYS A 127 -12.80 -10.72 -0.18
C LYS A 127 -11.63 -11.70 -0.22
N ALA A 128 -10.54 -11.35 -0.90
CA ALA A 128 -9.39 -12.23 -1.07
C ALA A 128 -8.40 -12.15 0.11
N VAL A 129 -8.50 -11.12 0.95
CA VAL A 129 -7.51 -10.80 2.00
C VAL A 129 -8.07 -10.98 3.40
N ASP A 130 -7.18 -11.19 4.36
CA ASP A 130 -7.53 -11.31 5.78
C ASP A 130 -7.81 -9.94 6.42
N GLU A 131 -7.05 -8.93 6.01
CA GLU A 131 -7.10 -7.59 6.57
C GLU A 131 -7.22 -6.51 5.49
N THR A 132 -7.99 -5.45 5.78
CA THR A 132 -8.04 -4.24 4.95
C THR A 132 -7.95 -3.00 5.80
N GLU A 133 -7.18 -2.02 5.35
CA GLU A 133 -7.02 -0.72 6.01
C GLU A 133 -6.88 0.39 4.95
N THR A 134 -7.22 1.63 5.32
CA THR A 134 -7.00 2.79 4.44
C THR A 134 -5.64 3.42 4.71
N ILE A 135 -4.99 3.96 3.67
CA ILE A 135 -3.70 4.67 3.83
C ILE A 135 -3.84 5.90 4.74
N GLU A 136 -5.02 6.54 4.71
CA GLU A 136 -5.34 7.66 5.60
C GLU A 136 -5.39 7.23 7.06
N ASN A 137 -6.02 6.10 7.37
CA ASN A 137 -6.08 5.57 8.74
C ASN A 137 -4.72 5.09 9.22
N LEU A 138 -3.95 4.39 8.37
CA LEU A 138 -2.61 3.92 8.69
C LEU A 138 -1.67 5.07 9.10
N CYS A 139 -1.82 6.23 8.45
CA CYS A 139 -0.99 7.40 8.71
C CYS A 139 -1.52 8.28 9.84
N ASP A 140 -2.52 7.81 10.62
CA ASP A 140 -3.22 8.59 11.65
C ASP A 140 -3.73 9.95 11.14
N LEU A 141 -4.05 10.02 9.84
CA LEU A 141 -4.62 11.21 9.22
C LEU A 141 -6.12 11.21 9.52
N HIS A 142 -6.48 11.46 10.78
CA HIS A 142 -7.88 11.60 11.14
C HIS A 142 -8.55 12.63 10.25
N THR A 143 -9.63 12.16 9.64
CA THR A 143 -10.44 12.86 8.66
C THR A 143 -11.04 14.08 9.34
N ILE A 144 -10.67 15.29 8.90
CA ILE A 144 -11.47 16.48 9.23
C ILE A 144 -12.84 16.25 8.61
N THR A 145 -13.78 15.81 9.44
CA THR A 145 -15.15 15.59 9.00
C THR A 145 -15.82 16.97 9.03
N VAL A 146 -15.81 17.68 7.91
CA VAL A 146 -16.56 18.93 7.78
C VAL A 146 -18.04 18.57 7.82
N LYS A 147 -18.66 18.64 9.00
CA LYS A 147 -20.12 18.62 9.10
C LYS A 147 -20.64 19.86 8.38
N PRO A 148 -21.59 19.75 7.43
CA PRO A 148 -22.23 20.91 6.86
C PRO A 148 -23.01 21.63 7.97
N SER A 149 -22.43 22.73 8.46
CA SER A 149 -23.11 23.68 9.32
C SER A 149 -24.15 24.42 8.48
N LYS A 150 -25.40 24.49 8.96
CA LYS A 150 -26.45 25.31 8.35
C LYS A 150 -26.16 26.82 8.44
N SER A 151 -25.04 27.23 9.03
CA SER A 151 -24.59 28.61 9.14
C SER A 151 -23.24 28.79 8.44
N ARG A 152 -23.08 29.88 7.70
CA ARG A 152 -21.96 30.23 6.80
C ARG A 152 -20.57 30.39 7.46
N TRP A 153 -20.28 29.73 8.57
CA TRP A 153 -18.97 29.72 9.21
C TRP A 153 -18.66 28.28 9.68
N TYR A 154 -17.57 27.72 9.17
CA TYR A 154 -17.05 26.42 9.60
C TYR A 154 -16.20 26.62 10.85
N THR A 155 -16.60 26.02 11.97
CA THR A 155 -15.74 25.84 13.15
C THR A 155 -15.03 24.49 13.03
N CYS A 156 -13.70 24.50 13.14
CA CYS A 156 -12.90 23.28 13.24
C CYS A 156 -12.79 22.86 14.71
N GLU A 157 -13.34 21.70 15.06
CA GLU A 157 -13.01 21.00 16.30
C GLU A 157 -12.05 19.86 15.96
N ILE A 158 -10.91 19.82 16.66
CA ILE A 158 -9.97 18.70 16.63
C ILE A 158 -10.40 17.75 17.76
N LEU A 159 -10.74 16.50 17.42
CA LEU A 159 -10.90 15.40 18.38
C LEU A 159 -9.63 14.58 18.43
#